data_AF-A0A419X8C1-F1
#
_entry.id   AF-A0A419X8C1-F1
#
_cell.length_a   1.000
_cell.length_b   1.000
_cell.length_c   1.000
_cell.angle_alpha   90.00
_cell.angle_beta   90.00
_cell.angle_gamma   90.00
#
_symmetry.space_group_name_H-M   'P 1'
#
loop_
_entity.id
_entity.type
_entity.pdbx_description
1 polymer ?
#
loop_
_entity_poly.entity_id
_entity_poly.type
_entity_poly.pdbx_seq_one_letter_code
_entity_poly.pdbx_strand_id
1 'polypeptide(L)'
;MEEQYLFEAEKFGLSDKSIHLLRNRYSYKTIDLEDVDSITIAKGKDLNNWAWVLFIGVMLLAFVAYDLLKILNLYGDENTHVIYLERLLIPLFPFVLGIYTVIISLRNSKVMRMYVGSKKYHFSLRRIIKANSYDEFIVQIKDQYKSIRIN
;
A
#
# COMPACT_ATOMS: atom_id res chain seq x y z
N MET A 1 24.66 10.88 -3.20
CA MET A 1 24.16 12.16 -2.69
C MET A 1 22.68 11.98 -2.38
N GLU A 2 22.25 12.22 -1.15
CA GLU A 2 20.82 12.32 -0.84
C GLU A 2 20.31 13.63 -1.47
N GLU A 3 19.47 13.54 -2.50
CA GLU A 3 18.70 14.69 -2.96
C GLU A 3 17.71 15.05 -1.85
N GLN A 4 17.81 16.27 -1.33
CA GLN A 4 16.90 16.76 -0.31
C GLN A 4 15.57 17.15 -0.97
N TYR A 5 14.57 16.27 -0.86
CA TYR A 5 13.22 16.54 -1.35
C TYR A 5 12.46 17.47 -0.40
N LEU A 6 11.66 18.39 -0.96
CA LEU A 6 10.73 19.22 -0.18
C LEU A 6 9.69 18.34 0.52
N PHE A 7 9.18 17.35 -0.20
CA PHE A 7 8.26 16.35 0.34
C PHE A 7 8.67 14.97 -0.11
N GLU A 8 8.74 14.02 0.82
CA GLU A 8 9.09 12.63 0.53
C GLU A 8 7.96 11.68 0.96
N ALA A 9 7.45 10.93 -0.01
CA ALA A 9 6.56 9.79 0.23
C ALA A 9 7.32 8.47 0.04
N GLU A 10 6.62 7.34 0.14
CA GLU A 10 7.26 6.01 0.00
C GLU A 10 7.77 5.73 -1.42
N LYS A 11 7.07 6.27 -2.43
CA LYS A 11 7.31 5.97 -3.86
C LYS A 11 7.61 7.20 -4.71
N PHE A 12 7.62 8.39 -4.11
CA PHE A 12 8.00 9.60 -4.82
C PHE A 12 8.58 10.65 -3.87
N GLY A 13 9.43 11.52 -4.40
CA GLY A 13 9.88 12.77 -3.79
C GLY A 13 9.48 13.94 -4.68
N LEU A 14 9.07 15.05 -4.07
CA LEU A 14 8.79 16.31 -4.77
C LEU A 14 9.97 17.25 -4.61
N SER A 15 10.46 17.75 -5.74
CA SER A 15 11.43 18.84 -5.84
C SER A 15 10.74 20.11 -6.35
N ASP A 16 11.47 21.20 -6.52
CA ASP A 16 10.93 22.48 -6.99
C ASP A 16 10.29 22.42 -8.39
N LYS A 17 10.81 21.56 -9.27
CA LYS A 17 10.39 21.50 -10.68
C LYS A 17 10.04 20.10 -11.19
N SER A 18 10.22 19.09 -10.35
CA SER A 18 10.17 17.69 -10.77
C SER A 18 9.63 16.78 -9.67
N ILE A 19 9.04 15.67 -10.09
CA ILE A 19 8.65 14.54 -9.24
C ILE A 19 9.63 13.40 -9.50
N HIS A 20 10.34 13.00 -8.47
CA HIS A 20 11.29 11.90 -8.48
C HIS A 20 10.56 10.63 -8.05
N LEU A 21 10.50 9.61 -8.91
CA LEU A 21 9.96 8.31 -8.55
C LEU A 21 11.01 7.53 -7.76
N LEU A 22 10.61 7.07 -6.57
CA LEU A 22 11.50 6.43 -5.63
C LEU A 22 11.26 4.93 -5.58
N ARG A 23 12.35 4.16 -5.51
CA ARG A 23 12.36 2.74 -5.17
C ARG A 23 13.40 2.52 -4.08
N ASN A 24 12.97 2.04 -2.91
CA ASN A 24 13.83 1.94 -1.73
C ASN A 24 14.51 3.27 -1.37
N ARG A 25 13.80 4.39 -1.51
CA ARG A 25 14.29 5.78 -1.32
C ARG A 25 15.30 6.30 -2.35
N TYR A 26 15.65 5.51 -3.37
CA TYR A 26 16.49 5.98 -4.47
C TYR A 26 15.65 6.41 -5.66
N SER A 27 15.97 7.57 -6.24
CA SER A 27 15.35 8.02 -7.49
C SER A 27 15.76 7.09 -8.62
N TYR A 28 14.78 6.50 -9.30
CA TYR A 28 15.01 5.70 -10.50
C TYR A 28 14.47 6.39 -11.77
N LYS A 29 13.66 7.43 -11.59
CA LYS A 29 13.08 8.19 -12.69
C LYS A 29 12.68 9.56 -12.19
N THR A 30 13.11 10.58 -12.91
CA THR A 30 12.64 11.96 -12.71
C THR A 30 11.59 12.27 -13.76
N ILE A 31 10.53 12.97 -13.35
CA ILE A 31 9.47 13.46 -14.23
C ILE A 31 9.39 14.95 -13.99
N ASP A 32 9.65 15.74 -15.03
CA ASP A 32 9.51 17.18 -14.95
C ASP A 32 8.02 17.52 -14.85
N LEU A 33 7.70 18.51 -14.01
CA LEU A 33 6.31 18.90 -13.76
C LEU A 33 5.62 19.43 -15.02
N GLU A 34 6.40 19.96 -15.98
CA GLU A 34 5.93 20.42 -17.28
C GLU A 34 5.39 19.28 -18.16
N ASP A 35 5.90 18.06 -17.99
CA ASP A 35 5.46 16.86 -18.74
C ASP A 35 4.21 16.21 -18.15
N VAL A 36 3.75 16.67 -16.98
CA VAL A 36 2.58 16.10 -16.31
C VAL A 36 1.32 16.65 -16.98
N ASP A 37 0.42 15.79 -17.41
CA ASP A 37 -0.85 16.20 -18.06
C ASP A 37 -1.95 16.54 -17.05
N SER A 38 -1.96 15.80 -15.93
CA SER A 38 -2.90 16.08 -14.85
C SER A 38 -2.50 15.39 -13.54
N ILE A 39 -2.84 16.06 -12.44
CA ILE A 39 -2.73 15.53 -11.09
C ILE A 39 -4.12 15.53 -10.46
N THR A 40 -4.54 14.36 -9.97
CA THR A 40 -5.78 14.19 -9.21
C THR A 40 -5.45 13.68 -7.82
N ILE A 41 -5.89 14.40 -6.79
CA ILE A 41 -5.77 13.97 -5.39
C ILE A 41 -7.17 13.65 -4.89
N ALA A 42 -7.39 12.43 -4.43
CA ALA A 42 -8.68 11.98 -3.95
C ALA A 42 -8.55 10.94 -2.84
N LYS A 43 -9.62 10.73 -2.07
CA LYS A 43 -9.73 9.57 -1.18
C LYS A 43 -9.85 8.30 -2.01
N GLY A 44 -9.04 7.28 -1.68
CA GLY A 44 -9.01 6.01 -2.39
C GLY A 44 -8.31 4.90 -1.60
N LYS A 45 -8.17 3.74 -2.23
CA LYS A 45 -7.40 2.62 -1.65
C LYS A 45 -5.90 2.92 -1.70
N ASP A 46 -5.22 2.65 -0.59
CA ASP A 46 -3.78 2.88 -0.42
C ASP A 46 -2.94 2.08 -1.42
N LEU A 47 -3.41 0.86 -1.74
CA LEU A 47 -2.80 -0.02 -2.74
C LEU A 47 -3.55 0.07 -4.06
N ASN A 48 -2.81 0.19 -5.17
CA ASN A 48 -3.40 0.14 -6.52
C ASN A 48 -4.05 -1.24 -6.79
N ASN A 49 -3.40 -2.32 -6.35
CA ASN A 49 -3.84 -3.70 -6.55
C ASN A 49 -4.60 -4.25 -5.33
N TRP A 50 -5.36 -3.40 -4.63
CA TRP A 50 -6.01 -3.75 -3.37
C TRP A 50 -6.88 -5.01 -3.45
N ALA A 51 -7.61 -5.22 -4.56
CA ALA A 51 -8.48 -6.37 -4.73
C ALA A 51 -7.70 -7.70 -4.80
N TRP A 52 -6.56 -7.71 -5.50
CA TRP A 52 -5.68 -8.88 -5.55
C TRP A 52 -5.05 -9.19 -4.19
N VAL A 53 -4.61 -8.15 -3.49
CA VAL A 53 -4.04 -8.30 -2.14
C VAL A 53 -5.11 -8.82 -1.17
N LEU A 54 -6.34 -8.29 -1.25
CA LEU A 54 -7.48 -8.77 -0.46
C LEU A 54 -7.78 -10.24 -0.73
N PHE A 55 -7.81 -10.64 -2.01
CA PHE A 55 -8.04 -12.03 -2.42
C PHE A 55 -7.01 -12.98 -1.79
N ILE A 56 -5.71 -12.63 -1.86
CA ILE A 56 -4.64 -13.41 -1.22
C ILE A 56 -4.85 -13.51 0.29
N GLY A 57 -5.19 -12.40 0.94
CA GLY A 57 -5.47 -12.38 2.38
C GLY A 57 -6.63 -13.31 2.76
N VAL A 58 -7.72 -13.29 1.99
CA VAL A 58 -8.87 -14.18 2.20
C VAL A 58 -8.51 -15.65 1.96
N MET A 59 -7.71 -15.95 0.93
CA MET A 59 -7.24 -17.32 0.68
C MET A 59 -6.41 -17.87 1.84
N LEU A 60 -5.54 -17.05 2.44
CA LEU A 60 -4.75 -17.45 3.61
C LEU A 60 -5.64 -17.75 4.82
N LEU A 61 -6.67 -16.93 5.05
CA LEU A 61 -7.61 -17.16 6.14
C LEU A 61 -8.48 -18.40 5.89
N ALA A 62 -8.88 -18.65 4.64
CA ALA A 62 -9.59 -19.86 4.26
C ALA A 62 -8.72 -21.12 4.45
N PHE A 63 -7.43 -21.05 4.11
CA PHE A 63 -6.47 -22.12 4.37
C PHE A 63 -6.34 -22.42 5.87
N VAL A 64 -6.22 -21.37 6.69
CA VAL A 64 -6.17 -21.52 8.15
C VAL A 64 -7.44 -22.15 8.70
N ALA A 65 -8.61 -21.69 8.26
CA ALA A 65 -9.88 -22.27 8.68
C ALA A 65 -9.98 -23.75 8.33
N TYR A 66 -9.55 -24.13 7.11
CA TYR A 66 -9.50 -25.51 6.67
C TYR A 66 -8.55 -26.37 7.52
N ASP A 67 -7.36 -25.87 7.84
CA ASP A 67 -6.38 -26.58 8.66
C ASP A 67 -6.87 -26.76 10.12
N LEU A 68 -7.49 -25.73 10.69
CA LEU A 68 -8.11 -25.82 12.02
C LEU A 68 -9.24 -26.85 12.05
N LEU A 69 -10.09 -26.93 11.01
CA LEU A 69 -11.12 -27.96 10.92
C LEU A 69 -10.52 -29.37 10.88
N LYS A 70 -9.39 -29.57 10.19
CA LYS A 70 -8.68 -30.86 10.21
C LYS A 70 -8.14 -31.21 11.60
N ILE A 71 -7.57 -30.24 12.31
CA ILE A 71 -7.06 -30.45 13.67
C ILE A 71 -8.23 -30.81 14.61
N LEU A 72 -9.37 -30.13 14.49
CA LEU A 72 -10.57 -30.44 15.27
C LEU A 72 -11.10 -31.86 14.97
N ASN A 73 -11.11 -32.26 13.70
CA ASN A 73 -11.53 -33.62 13.33
C ASN A 73 -10.59 -34.70 13.91
N LEU A 74 -9.29 -34.42 13.98
CA LEU A 74 -8.32 -35.34 14.59
C LEU A 74 -8.48 -35.46 16.11
N TYR A 75 -8.96 -34.41 16.78
CA TYR A 75 -9.26 -34.46 18.20
C TYR A 75 -10.41 -35.43 18.52
N GLY A 76 -11.33 -35.66 17.57
CA GLY A 76 -12.43 -36.60 17.70
C GLY A 76 -12.09 -38.05 17.32
N ASP A 77 -10.87 -38.34 16.87
CA ASP A 77 -10.45 -39.69 16.44
C ASP A 77 -9.79 -40.44 17.61
N GLU A 78 -10.39 -41.56 18.02
CA GLU A 78 -9.93 -42.42 19.12
C GLU A 78 -8.51 -42.98 18.90
N ASN A 79 -8.01 -42.96 17.66
CA ASN A 79 -6.67 -43.45 17.31
C ASN A 79 -5.57 -42.38 17.47
N THR A 80 -5.91 -41.12 17.73
CA THR A 80 -4.93 -40.02 17.82
C THR A 80 -4.49 -39.82 19.27
N HIS A 81 -3.34 -40.37 19.65
CA HIS A 81 -2.85 -40.32 21.05
C HIS A 81 -2.13 -39.02 21.44
N VAL A 82 -1.61 -38.23 20.48
CA VAL A 82 -0.86 -37.01 20.78
C VAL A 82 -1.10 -35.95 19.70
N ILE A 83 -1.44 -34.73 20.12
CA ILE A 83 -1.45 -33.56 19.25
C ILE A 83 -0.20 -32.74 19.56
N TYR A 84 0.71 -32.69 18.59
CA TYR A 84 1.92 -31.88 18.65
C TYR A 84 1.56 -30.39 18.65
N LEU A 85 2.06 -29.65 19.63
CA LEU A 85 1.84 -28.19 19.75
C LEU A 85 2.38 -27.47 18.50
N GLU A 86 3.44 -28.00 17.90
CA GLU A 86 4.06 -27.52 16.67
C GLU A 86 3.06 -27.44 15.51
N ARG A 87 2.05 -28.32 15.50
CA ARG A 87 1.00 -28.33 14.48
C ARG A 87 0.08 -27.10 14.56
N LEU A 88 -0.06 -26.49 15.74
CA LEU A 88 -0.80 -25.24 15.92
C LEU A 88 0.00 -23.99 15.51
N LEU A 89 1.34 -24.09 15.46
CA LEU A 89 2.19 -22.99 14.98
C LEU A 89 2.13 -22.83 13.46
N ILE A 90 1.89 -23.91 12.72
CA ILE A 90 1.78 -23.91 11.25
C ILE A 90 0.67 -22.96 10.75
N PRO A 91 -0.59 -23.01 11.26
CA PRO A 91 -1.63 -22.08 10.84
C PRO A 91 -1.46 -20.66 11.42
N LEU A 92 -0.67 -20.46 12.47
CA LEU A 92 -0.52 -19.16 13.12
C LEU A 92 0.11 -18.11 12.18
N PHE A 93 1.16 -18.48 11.44
CA PHE A 93 1.81 -17.58 10.49
C PHE A 93 0.88 -17.10 9.36
N PRO A 94 0.23 -17.99 8.57
CA PRO A 94 -0.71 -17.58 7.54
C PRO A 94 -1.93 -16.87 8.11
N PHE A 95 -2.32 -17.13 9.36
CA PHE A 95 -3.40 -16.40 10.03
C PHE A 95 -3.04 -14.93 10.25
N VAL A 96 -1.90 -14.67 10.92
CA VAL A 96 -1.43 -13.31 11.18
C VAL A 96 -1.18 -12.57 9.87
N LEU A 97 -0.55 -13.23 8.89
CA LEU A 97 -0.31 -12.64 7.58
C LEU A 97 -1.61 -12.36 6.83
N GLY A 98 -2.56 -13.29 6.82
CA GLY A 98 -3.87 -13.16 6.21
C GLY A 98 -4.66 -11.97 6.77
N ILE A 99 -4.75 -11.86 8.11
CA ILE A 99 -5.39 -10.71 8.78
C ILE A 99 -4.71 -9.41 8.37
N TYR A 100 -3.38 -9.35 8.47
CA TYR A 100 -2.62 -8.15 8.13
C TYR A 100 -2.86 -7.72 6.67
N THR A 101 -2.85 -8.69 5.74
CA THR A 101 -3.08 -8.48 4.31
C THR A 101 -4.51 -7.97 4.02
N VAL A 102 -5.52 -8.50 4.71
CA VAL A 102 -6.91 -8.00 4.62
C VAL A 102 -6.99 -6.56 5.13
N ILE A 103 -6.39 -6.26 6.29
CA ILE A 103 -6.43 -4.91 6.87
C ILE A 103 -5.73 -3.89 5.96
N ILE A 104 -4.55 -4.21 5.41
CA ILE A 104 -3.81 -3.27 4.56
C ILE A 104 -4.48 -3.06 3.20
N SER A 105 -5.10 -4.10 2.63
CA SER A 105 -5.81 -3.99 1.35
C SER A 105 -7.10 -3.16 1.45
N LEU A 106 -7.82 -3.24 2.57
CA LEU A 106 -9.04 -2.47 2.77
C LEU A 106 -8.78 -1.02 3.19
N ARG A 107 -7.54 -0.67 3.54
CA ARG A 107 -7.18 0.66 4.05
C ARG A 107 -7.43 1.76 3.02
N ASN A 108 -8.20 2.77 3.44
CA ASN A 108 -8.42 3.99 2.68
C ASN A 108 -7.40 5.06 3.10
N SER A 109 -6.91 5.83 2.13
CA SER A 109 -6.06 7.00 2.35
C SER A 109 -6.30 8.05 1.26
N LYS A 110 -5.63 9.20 1.35
CA LYS A 110 -5.57 10.12 0.21
C LYS A 110 -4.48 9.64 -0.73
N VAL A 111 -4.80 9.58 -2.01
CA VAL A 111 -3.90 9.11 -3.06
C VAL A 111 -3.78 10.18 -4.14
N MET A 112 -2.57 10.32 -4.67
CA MET A 112 -2.29 11.15 -5.83
C MET A 112 -2.22 10.24 -7.06
N ARG A 113 -2.98 10.60 -8.10
CA ARG A 113 -2.93 9.98 -9.41
C ARG A 113 -2.38 10.99 -10.39
N MET A 114 -1.29 10.63 -11.04
CA MET A 114 -0.59 11.48 -11.98
C MET A 114 -0.62 10.83 -13.36
N TYR A 115 -0.96 11.60 -14.38
CA TYR A 115 -0.94 11.18 -15.78
C TYR A 115 0.19 11.90 -16.50
N VAL A 116 1.01 11.13 -17.24
CA VAL A 116 2.15 11.62 -18.03
C VAL A 116 2.13 10.85 -19.36
N GLY A 117 1.65 11.51 -20.41
CA GLY A 117 1.24 10.88 -21.66
C GLY A 117 0.26 9.73 -21.42
N SER A 118 0.63 8.52 -21.85
CA SER A 118 -0.17 7.31 -21.67
C SER A 118 0.04 6.61 -20.33
N LYS A 119 0.99 7.07 -19.50
CA LYS A 119 1.35 6.42 -18.24
C LYS A 119 0.59 7.02 -17.07
N LYS A 120 0.01 6.14 -16.26
CA LYS A 120 -0.67 6.49 -15.02
C LYS A 120 0.17 6.05 -13.82
N TYR A 121 0.43 6.96 -12.92
CA TYR A 121 1.10 6.69 -11.65
C TYR A 121 0.13 6.82 -10.49
N HIS A 122 0.27 5.94 -9.50
CA HIS A 122 -0.51 5.94 -8.26
C HIS A 122 0.46 6.08 -7.09
N PHE A 123 0.23 7.10 -6.27
CA PHE A 123 1.03 7.38 -5.09
C PHE A 123 0.16 7.52 -3.84
N SER A 124 0.58 6.86 -2.77
CA SER A 124 0.03 7.08 -1.45
C SER A 124 0.58 8.37 -0.84
N LEU A 125 -0.30 9.24 -0.34
CA LEU A 125 0.09 10.44 0.41
C LEU A 125 0.17 10.18 1.92
N ARG A 126 0.10 8.92 2.35
CA ARG A 126 0.03 8.55 3.77
C ARG A 126 1.21 9.05 4.59
N ARG A 127 2.44 8.96 4.05
CA ARG A 127 3.65 9.40 4.77
C ARG A 127 3.63 10.91 5.00
N ILE A 128 3.22 11.67 4.00
CA ILE A 128 3.05 13.13 4.07
C ILE A 128 1.96 13.50 5.09
N ILE A 129 0.82 12.80 5.07
CA ILE A 129 -0.25 13.01 6.07
C ILE A 129 0.24 12.71 7.48
N LYS A 130 0.97 11.61 7.68
CA LYS A 130 1.54 11.27 8.99
C LYS A 130 2.58 12.27 9.48
N ALA A 131 3.26 12.96 8.58
CA ALA A 131 4.22 14.00 8.89
C ALA A 131 3.56 15.37 9.15
N ASN A 132 2.22 15.46 9.14
CA ASN A 132 1.45 16.71 9.25
C ASN A 132 1.78 17.76 8.17
N SER A 133 2.41 17.37 7.06
CA SER A 133 2.82 18.27 5.97
C SER A 133 1.91 18.20 4.75
N TYR A 134 0.71 17.62 4.91
CA TYR A 134 -0.24 17.45 3.80
C TYR A 134 -0.76 18.78 3.24
N ASP A 135 -1.10 19.74 4.10
CA ASP A 135 -1.66 21.01 3.63
C ASP A 135 -0.61 21.84 2.90
N GLU A 136 0.63 21.86 3.40
CA GLU A 136 1.79 22.48 2.73
C GLU A 136 2.06 21.83 1.37
N PHE A 137 2.02 20.49 1.30
CA PHE A 137 2.17 19.76 0.04
C PHE A 137 1.10 20.16 -0.99
N ILE A 138 -0.15 20.33 -0.55
CA ILE A 138 -1.25 20.74 -1.44
C ILE A 138 -1.03 22.17 -1.94
N VAL A 139 -0.58 23.08 -1.08
CA VAL A 139 -0.28 24.46 -1.47
C VAL A 139 0.86 24.47 -2.50
N GLN A 140 1.94 23.74 -2.25
CA GLN A 140 3.09 23.66 -3.15
C GLN A 140 2.71 23.13 -4.53
N ILE A 141 1.99 21.99 -4.57
CA ILE A 141 1.55 21.39 -5.84
C ILE A 141 0.62 22.36 -6.58
N LYS A 142 -0.29 23.07 -5.89
CA LYS A 142 -1.19 24.08 -6.48
C LYS A 142 -0.48 25.27 -7.09
N ASP A 143 0.57 25.75 -6.43
CA ASP A 143 1.35 26.86 -6.93
C ASP A 143 2.11 26.47 -8.21
N GLN A 144 2.67 25.26 -8.22
CA GLN A 144 3.41 24.71 -9.36
C GLN A 144 2.51 24.25 -10.52
N TYR A 145 1.24 23.89 -10.26
CA TYR A 145 0.38 23.26 -11.27
C TYR A 145 -1.06 23.82 -11.28
N LYS A 146 -1.41 24.54 -12.35
CA LYS A 146 -2.72 25.21 -12.50
C LYS A 146 -3.89 24.24 -12.77
N SER A 147 -3.64 23.02 -13.26
CA SER A 147 -4.67 22.05 -13.66
C SER A 147 -4.84 20.87 -12.68
N ILE A 148 -4.79 21.12 -11.36
CA ILE A 148 -5.06 20.08 -10.35
C ILE A 148 -6.55 19.95 -10.10
N ARG A 149 -7.01 18.70 -10.01
CA ARG A 149 -8.32 18.37 -9.47
C ARG A 149 -8.17 17.74 -8.09
N ILE A 150 -8.76 18.37 -7.07
CA ILE A 150 -8.78 17.85 -5.69
C ILE A 150 -10.22 17.51 -5.35
N ASN A 151 -10.46 16.24 -5.03
CA ASN A 151 -11.77 15.69 -4.66
C ASN A 151 -11.77 15.09 -3.25
#